data_AF-A0A936SL19-F1
#
_entry.id   AF-A0A936SL19-F1
#
_cell.length_a   1.000
_cell.length_b   1.000
_cell.length_c   1.000
_cell.angle_alpha   90.00
_cell.angle_beta   90.00
_cell.angle_gamma   90.00
#
_symmetry.space_group_name_H-M   'P 1'
#
loop_
_entity.id
_entity.type
_entity.pdbx_description
1 polymer ?
#
loop_
_entity_poly.entity_id
_entity_poly.type
_entity_poly.pdbx_seq_one_letter_code
_entity_poly.pdbx_strand_id
1 'polypeptide(L)'
;MRRSIREALGAENVFSATAGFGRWLFGFETVCQKSEERWCKVFGLLKRKIVDRREIVKEKVMIPQLIEMAEIKRATLAAVNETEGKLDKLQSQIESLRGSKLEVKLSAVVKKQAEDIAASVRSDTTEERDMKSGKHWTAAYDTYLRIWNWQRNVKTNIATKTGWERASVLQFKWTGDFADDERKSEQSRRGFASALARITREITVIKGSTPKTSDVIDKEAFAIMSQVVFPWRAALDEADKDTADQGSTYFTEYEVAVERVKKLYAGSADFQARLDKGAEIRKSNERLTLDRSTSFELRFNDPVLANLYSDGTLSVKWFAALNGSFSPDDTNLRTNFAPYSPEPVKITVIVTRGGVYRAKGSLSVTMNVAVPGSFLELSLMPAKPKPLDIAGIAASIPERFFGGKPRFHYNWTCNNCKVDNYDRSRTAVTAPRMVPQALFANCWSRGKWQVDHLVTQS
;
A
#
# COMPACT_ATOMS: atom_id res chain seq x y z
N MET A 1 0.28 8.33 52.37
CA MET A 1 1.27 7.76 53.32
C MET A 1 2.03 6.53 52.81
N ARG A 2 1.46 5.58 52.05
CA ARG A 2 2.18 4.37 51.59
C ARG A 2 3.21 4.56 50.45
N ARG A 3 3.30 5.73 49.82
CA ARG A 3 4.31 6.03 48.78
C ARG A 3 5.67 6.48 49.37
N SER A 4 5.63 7.26 50.45
CA SER A 4 6.81 7.81 51.14
C SER A 4 7.66 6.75 51.86
N ILE A 5 7.06 5.64 52.33
CA ILE A 5 7.79 4.55 52.98
C ILE A 5 8.59 3.70 51.97
N ARG A 6 8.11 3.57 50.71
CA ARG A 6 8.82 2.83 49.65
C ARG A 6 10.04 3.60 49.12
N GLU A 7 9.96 4.93 49.09
CA GLU A 7 11.09 5.80 48.73
C GLU A 7 12.13 5.85 49.87
N ALA A 8 11.69 5.87 51.14
CA ALA A 8 12.58 5.81 52.30
C ALA A 8 13.32 4.47 52.42
N LEU A 9 12.63 3.33 52.22
CA LEU A 9 13.25 2.00 52.22
C LEU A 9 14.13 1.74 50.98
N GLY A 10 13.88 2.42 49.87
CA GLY A 10 14.77 2.43 48.71
C GLY A 10 16.04 3.25 48.96
N ALA A 11 15.92 4.39 49.64
CA ALA A 11 17.05 5.25 50.00
C ALA A 11 17.96 4.62 51.06
N GLU A 12 17.43 3.92 52.08
CA GLU A 12 18.22 3.22 53.09
C GLU A 12 19.02 2.03 52.52
N ASN A 13 18.45 1.29 51.57
CA ASN A 13 19.15 0.18 50.90
C ASN A 13 20.23 0.68 49.92
N VAL A 14 20.04 1.84 49.30
CA VAL A 14 21.07 2.48 48.46
C VAL A 14 22.17 3.08 49.34
N PHE A 15 21.83 3.72 50.48
CA PHE A 15 22.83 4.28 51.40
C PHE A 15 23.68 3.19 52.08
N SER A 16 23.09 2.06 52.49
CA SER A 16 23.84 0.95 53.09
C SER A 16 24.78 0.26 52.09
N ALA A 17 24.35 0.10 50.83
CA ALA A 17 25.18 -0.39 49.74
C ALA A 17 26.31 0.60 49.37
N THR A 18 26.04 1.92 49.41
CA THR A 18 27.03 2.97 49.12
C THR A 18 28.05 3.10 50.27
N ALA A 19 27.61 2.96 51.52
CA ALA A 19 28.49 2.94 52.69
C ALA A 19 29.34 1.66 52.78
N GLY A 20 28.77 0.51 52.39
CA GLY A 20 29.50 -0.75 52.26
C GLY A 20 30.55 -0.71 51.14
N PHE A 21 30.21 -0.14 49.98
CA PHE A 21 31.13 0.09 48.87
C PHE A 21 32.23 1.11 49.25
N GLY A 22 31.87 2.18 49.96
CA GLY A 22 32.82 3.15 50.50
C GLY A 22 33.81 2.53 51.49
N ARG A 23 33.33 1.74 52.46
CA ARG A 23 34.21 1.01 53.40
C ARG A 23 35.10 -0.03 52.71
N TRP A 24 34.59 -0.70 51.67
CA TRP A 24 35.37 -1.62 50.85
C TRP A 24 36.47 -0.91 50.04
N LEU A 25 36.17 0.25 49.44
CA LEU A 25 37.14 1.10 48.74
C LEU A 25 38.23 1.65 49.65
N PHE A 26 37.86 2.20 50.82
CA PHE A 26 38.82 2.77 51.78
C PHE A 26 39.69 1.70 52.47
N GLY A 27 39.13 0.50 52.72
CA GLY A 27 39.88 -0.64 53.25
C GLY A 27 40.88 -1.22 52.25
N PHE A 28 40.61 -1.12 50.94
CA PHE A 28 41.54 -1.55 49.89
C PHE A 28 42.64 -0.52 49.59
N GLU A 29 42.33 0.77 49.68
CA GLU A 29 43.32 1.85 49.46
C GLU A 29 44.47 1.81 50.47
N THR A 30 44.17 1.43 51.72
CA THR A 30 45.16 1.26 52.80
C THR A 30 46.03 0.00 52.66
N VAL A 31 45.53 -1.05 52.00
CA VAL A 31 46.30 -2.29 51.71
C VAL A 31 47.22 -2.07 50.50
N CYS A 32 46.73 -1.42 49.45
CA CYS A 32 47.50 -1.16 48.24
C CYS A 32 48.57 -0.08 48.37
N GLN A 33 48.53 0.76 49.42
CA GLN A 33 49.63 1.66 49.78
C GLN A 33 50.81 0.93 50.46
N LYS A 34 50.61 -0.29 50.98
CA LYS A 34 51.62 -1.03 51.76
C LYS A 34 52.33 -2.15 50.97
N SER A 35 51.71 -2.74 49.94
CA SER A 35 52.41 -3.62 48.98
C SER A 35 51.75 -3.61 47.59
N GLU A 36 52.55 -3.61 46.52
CA GLU A 36 52.07 -3.67 45.14
C GLU A 36 51.81 -5.11 44.68
N GLU A 37 50.70 -5.71 45.13
CA GLU A 37 50.23 -6.97 44.55
C GLU A 37 49.47 -6.75 43.23
N ARG A 38 49.43 -7.78 42.35
CA ARG A 38 48.75 -7.73 41.03
C ARG A 38 47.28 -7.30 41.13
N TRP A 39 46.61 -7.61 42.24
CA TRP A 39 45.23 -7.20 42.51
C TRP A 39 45.07 -5.67 42.69
N CYS A 40 46.07 -4.96 43.20
CA CYS A 40 46.06 -3.51 43.32
C CYS A 40 46.15 -2.81 41.95
N LYS A 41 46.85 -3.40 40.97
CA LYS A 41 46.86 -2.90 39.58
C LYS A 41 45.49 -3.06 38.91
N VAL A 42 44.82 -4.20 39.13
CA VAL A 42 43.44 -4.43 38.65
C VAL A 42 42.46 -3.43 39.27
N PHE A 43 42.59 -3.15 40.57
CA PHE A 43 41.78 -2.16 41.26
C PHE A 43 42.03 -0.73 40.75
N GLY A 44 43.29 -0.33 40.56
CA GLY A 44 43.65 0.97 39.96
C GLY A 44 43.14 1.13 38.51
N LEU A 45 43.10 0.04 37.74
CA LEU A 45 42.48 0.00 36.41
C LEU A 45 40.96 0.11 36.47
N LEU A 46 40.30 -0.56 37.42
CA LEU A 46 38.86 -0.44 37.66
C LEU A 46 38.49 0.99 38.08
N LYS A 47 39.25 1.60 39.01
CA LYS A 47 39.06 3.00 39.45
C LYS A 47 39.20 3.96 38.27
N ARG A 48 40.24 3.80 37.43
CA ARG A 48 40.40 4.60 36.20
C ARG A 48 39.25 4.38 35.21
N LYS A 49 38.86 3.13 34.92
CA LYS A 49 37.73 2.84 34.03
C LYS A 49 36.39 3.36 34.56
N ILE A 50 36.20 3.43 35.87
CA ILE A 50 35.01 4.05 36.49
C ILE A 50 35.03 5.56 36.30
N VAL A 51 36.20 6.21 36.46
CA VAL A 51 36.38 7.65 36.18
C VAL A 51 36.18 7.95 34.70
N ASP A 52 36.77 7.16 33.79
CA ASP A 52 36.61 7.33 32.34
C ASP A 52 35.16 7.08 31.90
N ARG A 53 34.49 6.06 32.47
CA ARG A 53 33.05 5.84 32.24
C ARG A 53 32.20 6.99 32.77
N ARG A 54 32.59 7.64 33.88
CA ARG A 54 31.87 8.79 34.42
C ARG A 54 31.88 9.95 33.43
N GLU A 55 33.02 10.25 32.82
CA GLU A 55 33.09 11.29 31.78
C GLU A 55 32.30 10.89 30.53
N ILE A 56 32.38 9.63 30.09
CA ILE A 56 31.58 9.16 28.95
C ILE A 56 30.07 9.24 29.22
N VAL A 57 29.60 8.84 30.41
CA VAL A 57 28.18 8.93 30.78
C VAL A 57 27.74 10.39 30.89
N LYS A 58 28.58 11.25 31.47
CA LYS A 58 28.32 12.68 31.56
C LYS A 58 28.20 13.30 30.15
N GLU A 59 29.18 13.09 29.28
CA GLU A 59 29.24 13.71 27.96
C GLU A 59 28.25 13.12 26.94
N LYS A 60 28.05 11.79 26.95
CA LYS A 60 27.25 11.13 25.91
C LYS A 60 25.80 10.84 26.31
N VAL A 61 25.48 10.92 27.61
CA VAL A 61 24.13 10.59 28.11
C VAL A 61 23.54 11.77 28.87
N MET A 62 24.21 12.24 29.94
CA MET A 62 23.63 13.27 30.82
C MET A 62 23.55 14.64 30.14
N ILE A 63 24.61 15.10 29.48
CA ILE A 63 24.61 16.42 28.80
C ILE A 63 23.56 16.46 27.68
N PRO A 64 23.48 15.49 26.75
CA PRO A 64 22.42 15.46 25.73
C PRO A 64 21.02 15.44 26.34
N GLN A 65 20.80 14.64 27.39
CA GLN A 65 19.50 14.58 28.06
C GLN A 65 19.15 15.90 28.77
N LEU A 66 20.12 16.58 29.37
CA LEU A 66 19.93 17.91 29.97
C LEU A 66 19.62 18.97 28.91
N ILE A 67 20.28 18.91 27.75
CA ILE A 67 19.98 19.78 26.60
C ILE A 67 18.55 19.52 26.12
N GLU A 68 18.17 18.26 25.90
CA GLU A 68 16.80 17.89 25.49
C GLU A 68 15.75 18.37 26.50
N MET A 69 15.98 18.15 27.80
CA MET A 69 15.08 18.64 28.85
C MET A 69 15.00 20.18 28.88
N ALA A 70 16.12 20.87 28.67
CA ALA A 70 16.15 22.32 28.60
C ALA A 70 15.43 22.86 27.36
N GLU A 71 15.56 22.19 26.21
CA GLU A 71 14.85 22.51 24.98
C GLU A 71 13.34 22.28 25.12
N ILE A 72 12.92 21.16 25.71
CA ILE A 72 11.50 20.90 26.00
C ILE A 72 10.96 21.95 26.96
N LYS A 73 11.70 22.29 28.02
CA LYS A 73 11.30 23.32 28.98
C LYS A 73 11.15 24.68 28.30
N ARG A 74 12.14 25.08 27.49
CA ARG A 74 12.11 26.32 26.72
C ARG A 74 10.92 26.35 25.75
N ALA A 75 10.69 25.26 25.00
CA ALA A 75 9.57 25.15 24.08
C ALA A 75 8.22 25.24 24.81
N THR A 76 8.11 24.62 25.99
CA THR A 76 6.91 24.68 26.83
C THR A 76 6.64 26.11 27.29
N LEU A 77 7.66 26.84 27.76
CA LEU A 77 7.52 28.24 28.15
C LEU A 77 7.15 29.14 26.95
N ALA A 78 7.70 28.86 25.77
CA ALA A 78 7.38 29.60 24.54
C ALA A 78 5.98 29.27 23.99
N ALA A 79 5.41 28.11 24.33
CA ALA A 79 4.15 27.62 23.77
C ALA A 79 2.98 28.60 23.99
N VAL A 80 2.97 29.32 25.11
CA VAL A 80 1.95 30.33 25.43
C VAL A 80 1.87 31.43 24.36
N ASN A 81 3.01 31.79 23.75
CA ASN A 81 3.08 32.85 22.74
C ASN A 81 3.05 32.31 21.29
N GLU A 82 3.54 31.10 21.06
CA GLU A 82 3.71 30.56 19.70
C GLU A 82 2.57 29.65 19.23
N THR A 83 1.81 29.06 20.15
CA THR A 83 0.84 27.99 19.81
C THR A 83 -0.50 28.55 19.36
N GLU A 84 -0.89 29.74 19.81
CA GLU A 84 -2.15 30.40 19.42
C GLU A 84 -2.29 30.49 17.90
N GLY A 85 -1.30 31.07 17.21
CA GLY A 85 -1.33 31.20 15.75
C GLY A 85 -1.24 29.87 15.01
N LYS A 86 -0.61 28.84 15.59
CA LYS A 86 -0.57 27.48 15.02
C LYS A 86 -1.94 26.82 15.15
N LEU A 87 -2.62 27.00 16.29
CA LEU A 87 -3.95 26.46 16.53
C LEU A 87 -5.02 27.13 15.65
N ASP A 88 -4.92 28.44 15.41
CA ASP A 88 -5.82 29.16 14.48
C ASP A 88 -5.70 28.65 13.04
N LYS A 89 -4.47 28.38 12.58
CA LYS A 89 -4.22 27.75 11.27
C LYS A 89 -4.80 26.34 11.21
N LEU A 90 -4.61 25.56 12.26
CA LEU A 90 -5.12 24.20 12.36
C LEU A 90 -6.66 24.17 12.41
N GLN A 91 -7.29 25.10 13.13
CA GLN A 91 -8.75 25.29 13.11
C GLN A 91 -9.23 25.52 11.68
N SER A 92 -8.57 26.40 10.91
CA SER A 92 -8.93 26.63 9.50
C SER A 92 -8.85 25.37 8.64
N GLN A 93 -7.86 24.50 8.90
CA GLN A 93 -7.73 23.20 8.22
C GLN A 93 -8.83 22.22 8.63
N ILE A 94 -9.21 22.20 9.90
CA ILE A 94 -10.32 21.38 10.43
C ILE A 94 -11.65 21.85 9.83
N GLU A 95 -11.91 23.15 9.78
CA GLU A 95 -13.12 23.74 9.20
C GLU A 95 -13.22 23.45 7.69
N SER A 96 -12.08 23.54 6.97
CA SER A 96 -12.02 23.15 5.56
C SER A 96 -12.34 21.65 5.36
N LEU A 97 -11.83 20.78 6.24
CA LEU A 97 -12.11 19.35 6.17
C LEU A 97 -13.57 19.03 6.49
N ARG A 98 -14.14 19.69 7.51
CA ARG A 98 -15.55 19.61 7.94
C ARG A 98 -16.52 20.18 6.91
N GLY A 99 -16.11 21.22 6.19
CA GLY A 99 -16.95 21.98 5.26
C GLY A 99 -17.78 23.09 5.91
N SER A 100 -17.62 23.32 7.21
CA SER A 100 -18.31 24.38 7.97
C SER A 100 -17.46 24.86 9.15
N LYS A 101 -17.79 26.04 9.68
CA LYS A 101 -17.09 26.62 10.83
C LYS A 101 -17.34 25.81 12.11
N LEU A 102 -16.40 25.85 13.06
CA LEU A 102 -16.56 25.15 14.34
C LEU A 102 -17.50 25.86 15.32
N GLU A 103 -17.88 27.11 15.04
CA GLU A 103 -18.69 28.00 15.91
C GLU A 103 -18.02 28.36 17.25
N VAL A 104 -16.87 27.76 17.56
CA VAL A 104 -15.98 28.10 18.67
C VAL A 104 -14.61 28.52 18.13
N LYS A 105 -13.94 29.44 18.83
CA LYS A 105 -12.55 29.79 18.55
C LYS A 105 -11.66 28.97 19.48
N LEU A 106 -11.00 27.93 18.95
CA LEU A 106 -10.23 26.95 19.74
C LEU A 106 -9.15 27.64 20.58
N SER A 107 -8.40 28.56 19.98
CA SER A 107 -7.38 29.33 20.69
C SER A 107 -7.92 30.15 21.86
N ALA A 108 -9.11 30.74 21.73
CA ALA A 108 -9.71 31.51 22.82
C ALA A 108 -10.13 30.62 24.00
N VAL A 109 -10.69 29.44 23.72
CA VAL A 109 -11.09 28.47 24.76
C VAL A 109 -9.85 27.90 25.46
N VAL A 110 -8.84 27.48 24.70
CA VAL A 110 -7.58 26.95 25.23
C VAL A 110 -6.84 27.99 26.06
N LYS A 111 -6.80 29.26 25.60
CA LYS A 111 -6.20 30.37 26.34
C LYS A 111 -6.83 30.52 27.72
N LYS A 112 -8.16 30.63 27.77
CA LYS A 112 -8.90 30.77 29.03
C LYS A 112 -8.63 29.61 29.98
N GLN A 113 -8.69 28.38 29.49
CA GLN A 113 -8.40 27.20 30.32
C GLN A 113 -6.94 27.16 30.81
N ALA A 114 -5.99 27.57 29.98
CA ALA A 114 -4.57 27.64 30.36
C ALA A 114 -4.33 28.69 31.45
N GLU A 115 -5.00 29.84 31.37
CA GLU A 115 -4.99 30.90 32.39
C GLU A 115 -5.61 30.40 33.71
N ASP A 116 -6.76 29.71 33.65
CA ASP A 116 -7.42 29.12 34.83
C ASP A 116 -6.52 28.06 35.51
N ILE A 117 -5.86 27.21 34.72
CA ILE A 117 -4.90 26.21 35.23
C ILE A 117 -3.69 26.89 35.86
N ALA A 118 -3.14 27.93 35.23
CA ALA A 118 -2.02 28.70 35.77
C ALA A 118 -2.39 29.39 37.10
N ALA A 119 -3.59 29.95 37.19
CA ALA A 119 -4.11 30.58 38.40
C ALA A 119 -4.38 29.57 39.54
N SER A 120 -4.72 28.32 39.21
CA SER A 120 -4.93 27.26 40.20
C SER A 120 -3.65 26.75 40.88
N VAL A 121 -2.46 27.10 40.34
CA VAL A 121 -1.18 26.66 40.90
C VAL A 121 -0.83 27.49 42.13
N ARG A 122 -0.87 26.86 43.30
CA ARG A 122 -0.31 27.41 44.56
C ARG A 122 1.23 27.34 44.53
N SER A 123 1.85 28.10 43.63
CA SER A 123 3.31 28.22 43.49
C SER A 123 3.74 29.67 43.54
N ASP A 124 4.92 29.89 44.14
CA ASP A 124 5.55 31.19 44.31
C ASP A 124 6.25 31.70 43.04
N THR A 125 6.43 30.87 42.00
CA THR A 125 7.17 31.26 40.79
C THR A 125 6.30 31.37 39.55
N THR A 126 6.52 32.43 38.76
CA THR A 126 5.89 32.65 37.45
C THR A 126 6.22 31.52 36.48
N GLU A 127 7.45 30.99 36.55
CA GLU A 127 7.92 29.91 35.69
C GLU A 127 7.10 28.62 35.83
N GLU A 128 6.72 28.23 37.05
CA GLU A 128 5.89 27.03 37.25
C GLU A 128 4.46 27.22 36.71
N ARG A 129 3.91 28.43 36.78
CA ARG A 129 2.60 28.76 36.21
C ARG A 129 2.65 28.71 34.67
N ASP A 130 3.67 29.33 34.09
CA ASP A 130 3.90 29.35 32.64
C ASP A 130 4.17 27.95 32.10
N MET A 131 4.90 27.11 32.84
CA MET A 131 5.12 25.71 32.48
C MET A 131 3.82 24.90 32.45
N LYS A 132 2.88 25.11 33.39
CA LYS A 132 1.59 24.42 33.35
C LYS A 132 0.71 24.92 32.22
N SER A 133 0.65 26.24 32.02
CA SER A 133 -0.06 26.85 30.89
C SER A 133 0.47 26.33 29.55
N GLY A 134 1.79 26.36 29.36
CA GLY A 134 2.46 25.89 28.16
C GLY A 134 2.24 24.40 27.86
N LYS A 135 2.20 23.55 28.90
CA LYS A 135 1.82 22.14 28.76
C LYS A 135 0.38 21.97 28.26
N HIS A 136 -0.56 22.77 28.76
CA HIS A 136 -1.96 22.75 28.30
C HIS A 136 -2.08 23.16 26.84
N TRP A 137 -1.39 24.24 26.44
CA TRP A 137 -1.32 24.69 25.05
C TRP A 137 -0.75 23.61 24.11
N THR A 138 0.35 22.99 24.50
CA THR A 138 1.00 21.94 23.71
C THR A 138 0.08 20.73 23.56
N ALA A 139 -0.54 20.27 24.65
CA ALA A 139 -1.48 19.16 24.63
C ALA A 139 -2.70 19.44 23.73
N ALA A 140 -3.27 20.64 23.83
CA ALA A 140 -4.40 21.03 22.98
C ALA A 140 -4.03 20.99 21.49
N TYR A 141 -2.89 21.59 21.12
CA TYR A 141 -2.41 21.60 19.74
C TYR A 141 -2.18 20.19 19.20
N ASP A 142 -1.48 19.34 19.96
CA ASP A 142 -1.18 17.96 19.56
C ASP A 142 -2.46 17.13 19.37
N THR A 143 -3.45 17.32 20.25
CA THR A 143 -4.74 16.65 20.14
C THR A 143 -5.50 17.10 18.90
N TYR A 144 -5.63 18.39 18.64
CA TYR A 144 -6.31 18.87 17.43
C TYR A 144 -5.58 18.45 16.15
N LEU A 145 -4.24 18.39 16.17
CA LEU A 145 -3.44 17.96 15.03
C LEU A 145 -3.69 16.47 14.74
N ARG A 146 -3.81 15.67 15.80
CA ARG A 146 -4.15 14.25 15.72
C ARG A 146 -5.56 14.05 15.16
N ILE A 147 -6.54 14.81 15.65
CA ILE A 147 -7.92 14.80 15.13
C ILE A 147 -7.93 15.10 13.63
N TRP A 148 -7.25 16.16 13.20
CA TRP A 148 -7.16 16.51 11.78
C TRP A 148 -6.55 15.38 10.94
N ASN A 149 -5.42 14.82 11.37
CA ASN A 149 -4.74 13.73 10.67
C ASN A 149 -5.62 12.48 10.53
N TRP A 150 -6.29 12.07 11.61
CA TRP A 150 -7.19 10.92 11.58
C TRP A 150 -8.33 11.10 10.60
N GLN A 151 -8.99 12.26 10.64
CA GLN A 151 -10.21 12.48 9.88
C GLN A 151 -9.94 12.74 8.40
N ARG A 152 -8.80 13.38 8.08
CA ARG A 152 -8.29 13.45 6.70
C ARG A 152 -8.09 12.05 6.11
N ASN A 153 -7.51 11.14 6.89
CA ASN A 153 -7.31 9.76 6.48
C ASN A 153 -8.62 9.00 6.33
N VAL A 154 -9.60 9.23 7.20
CA VAL A 154 -10.96 8.65 7.06
C VAL A 154 -11.58 9.05 5.73
N LYS A 155 -11.63 10.36 5.42
CA LYS A 155 -12.22 10.87 4.17
C LYS A 155 -11.52 10.30 2.93
N THR A 156 -10.19 10.28 2.95
CA THR A 156 -9.37 9.71 1.86
C THR A 156 -9.65 8.22 1.70
N ASN A 157 -9.67 7.45 2.79
CA ASN A 157 -9.92 6.01 2.74
C ASN A 157 -11.31 5.66 2.22
N ILE A 158 -12.34 6.43 2.59
CA ILE A 158 -13.69 6.26 2.04
C ILE A 158 -13.65 6.46 0.52
N ALA A 159 -13.10 7.58 0.06
CA ALA A 159 -13.01 7.88 -1.37
C ALA A 159 -12.24 6.79 -2.13
N THR A 160 -11.09 6.34 -1.63
CA THR A 160 -10.29 5.30 -2.30
C THR A 160 -10.99 3.93 -2.31
N LYS A 161 -11.70 3.56 -1.24
CA LYS A 161 -12.31 2.22 -1.08
C LYS A 161 -13.73 2.12 -1.63
N THR A 162 -14.43 3.22 -1.83
CA THR A 162 -15.82 3.20 -2.31
C THR A 162 -16.05 4.09 -3.53
N GLY A 163 -15.12 4.99 -3.85
CA GLY A 163 -15.33 6.05 -4.83
C GLY A 163 -16.23 7.19 -4.33
N TRP A 164 -16.59 7.21 -3.04
CA TRP A 164 -17.46 8.23 -2.46
C TRP A 164 -16.66 9.40 -1.89
N GLU A 165 -16.62 10.52 -2.62
CA GLU A 165 -15.83 11.69 -2.23
C GLU A 165 -16.60 12.68 -1.33
N ARG A 166 -17.91 12.51 -1.20
CA ARG A 166 -18.82 13.44 -0.52
C ARG A 166 -19.02 13.15 0.97
N ALA A 167 -18.13 12.38 1.60
CA ALA A 167 -18.24 12.08 3.03
C ALA A 167 -18.00 13.36 3.86
N SER A 168 -18.98 13.73 4.68
CA SER A 168 -18.87 14.82 5.66
C SER A 168 -18.40 14.27 6.99
N VAL A 169 -17.16 14.59 7.38
CA VAL A 169 -16.57 14.17 8.65
C VAL A 169 -16.66 15.29 9.68
N LEU A 170 -16.42 14.99 10.96
CA LEU A 170 -16.30 16.01 12.02
C LEU A 170 -17.57 16.85 12.23
N GLN A 171 -18.77 16.27 12.09
CA GLN A 171 -20.04 16.99 12.18
C GLN A 171 -20.55 17.17 13.63
N PHE A 172 -19.91 16.55 14.62
CA PHE A 172 -20.24 16.76 16.03
C PHE A 172 -20.08 18.22 16.46
N LYS A 173 -20.76 18.61 17.54
CA LYS A 173 -20.65 19.95 18.12
C LYS A 173 -19.33 20.12 18.87
N TRP A 174 -18.55 21.09 18.42
CA TRP A 174 -17.24 21.44 19.00
C TRP A 174 -17.42 22.25 20.27
N THR A 175 -16.59 21.94 21.26
CA THR A 175 -16.63 22.59 22.58
C THR A 175 -15.41 23.48 22.81
N GLY A 176 -14.29 23.18 22.14
CA GLY A 176 -12.99 23.78 22.45
C GLY A 176 -12.30 23.12 23.66
N ASP A 177 -12.95 22.15 24.31
CA ASP A 177 -12.29 21.22 25.21
C ASP A 177 -11.70 20.08 24.38
N PHE A 178 -10.37 20.08 24.24
CA PHE A 178 -9.69 19.11 23.40
C PHE A 178 -9.90 17.66 23.85
N ALA A 179 -10.19 17.39 25.13
CA ALA A 179 -10.44 16.03 25.60
C ALA A 179 -11.80 15.50 25.14
N ASP A 180 -12.86 16.32 25.24
CA ASP A 180 -14.19 15.94 24.74
C ASP A 180 -14.24 15.92 23.20
N ASP A 181 -13.60 16.91 22.56
CA ASP A 181 -13.50 16.96 21.10
C ASP A 181 -12.71 15.75 20.54
N GLU A 182 -11.67 15.28 21.24
CA GLU A 182 -10.94 14.05 20.88
C GLU A 182 -11.83 12.81 21.03
N ARG A 183 -12.55 12.68 22.14
CA ARG A 183 -13.50 11.57 22.36
C ARG A 183 -14.51 11.49 21.22
N LYS A 184 -15.13 12.61 20.86
CA LYS A 184 -16.12 12.71 19.77
C LYS A 184 -15.51 12.41 18.41
N SER A 185 -14.29 12.89 18.14
CA SER A 185 -13.56 12.55 16.92
C SER A 185 -13.24 11.06 16.82
N GLU A 186 -12.80 10.44 17.91
CA GLU A 186 -12.51 9.01 17.95
C GLU A 186 -13.76 8.16 17.75
N GLN A 187 -14.88 8.58 18.34
CA GLN A 187 -16.21 7.99 18.11
C GLN A 187 -16.62 8.08 16.63
N SER A 188 -16.54 9.28 16.03
CA SER A 188 -16.79 9.50 14.60
C SER A 188 -15.92 8.58 13.73
N ARG A 189 -14.61 8.52 14.03
CA ARG A 189 -13.64 7.67 13.31
C ARG A 189 -14.04 6.20 13.33
N ARG A 190 -14.41 5.67 14.50
CA ARG A 190 -14.89 4.28 14.66
C ARG A 190 -16.20 4.07 13.91
N GLY A 191 -17.11 5.03 13.97
CA GLY A 191 -18.38 5.00 13.24
C GLY A 191 -18.18 4.87 11.73
N PHE A 192 -17.31 5.70 11.13
CA PHE A 192 -16.99 5.62 9.70
C PHE A 192 -16.30 4.30 9.32
N ALA A 193 -15.39 3.79 10.16
CA ALA A 193 -14.74 2.51 9.93
C ALA A 193 -15.75 1.35 9.96
N SER A 194 -16.67 1.35 10.93
CA SER A 194 -17.74 0.36 11.05
C SER A 194 -18.70 0.42 9.85
N ALA A 195 -19.13 1.62 9.46
CA ALA A 195 -19.94 1.85 8.26
C ALA A 195 -19.30 1.28 7.00
N LEU A 196 -18.02 1.59 6.77
CA LEU A 196 -17.28 1.09 5.59
C LEU A 196 -17.16 -0.43 5.59
N ALA A 197 -16.87 -1.04 6.74
CA ALA A 197 -16.81 -2.49 6.88
C ALA A 197 -18.17 -3.14 6.60
N ARG A 198 -19.26 -2.56 7.12
CA ARG A 198 -20.63 -3.02 6.89
C ARG A 198 -21.00 -3.00 5.40
N ILE A 199 -20.80 -1.87 4.72
CA ILE A 199 -21.06 -1.74 3.27
C ILE A 199 -20.26 -2.78 2.48
N THR A 200 -18.97 -2.90 2.77
CA THR A 200 -18.08 -3.84 2.05
C THR A 200 -18.54 -5.28 2.24
N ARG A 201 -18.90 -5.66 3.47
CA ARG A 201 -19.43 -6.99 3.78
C ARG A 201 -20.74 -7.26 3.06
N GLU A 202 -21.68 -6.32 3.10
CA GLU A 202 -22.99 -6.44 2.47
C GLU A 202 -22.85 -6.67 0.95
N ILE A 203 -22.05 -5.83 0.29
CA ILE A 203 -21.79 -5.97 -1.14
C ILE A 203 -21.08 -7.30 -1.43
N THR A 204 -20.14 -7.72 -0.59
CA THR A 204 -19.46 -9.01 -0.74
C THR A 204 -20.45 -10.17 -0.67
N VAL A 205 -21.41 -10.14 0.26
CA VAL A 205 -22.44 -11.17 0.41
C VAL A 205 -23.36 -11.19 -0.81
N ILE A 206 -23.85 -10.04 -1.27
CA ILE A 206 -24.74 -9.95 -2.43
C ILE A 206 -24.02 -10.41 -3.71
N LYS A 207 -22.77 -9.99 -3.90
CA LYS A 207 -21.96 -10.30 -5.08
C LYS A 207 -21.41 -11.74 -5.06
N GLY A 208 -21.19 -12.31 -3.88
CA GLY A 208 -20.50 -13.59 -3.68
C GLY A 208 -18.96 -13.53 -3.76
N SER A 209 -18.37 -12.33 -3.88
CA SER A 209 -16.92 -12.13 -3.92
C SER A 209 -16.54 -10.71 -3.49
N THR A 210 -15.26 -10.48 -3.18
CA THR A 210 -14.79 -9.16 -2.75
C THR A 210 -15.00 -8.09 -3.84
N PRO A 211 -15.66 -6.97 -3.55
CA PRO A 211 -15.84 -5.88 -4.51
C PRO A 211 -14.53 -5.14 -4.80
N LYS A 212 -14.40 -4.63 -6.02
CA LYS A 212 -13.25 -3.89 -6.52
C LYS A 212 -13.72 -2.52 -7.02
N THR A 213 -13.16 -1.44 -6.51
CA THR A 213 -13.54 -0.07 -6.91
C THR A 213 -13.26 0.28 -8.37
N SER A 214 -12.38 -0.48 -9.03
CA SER A 214 -12.14 -0.39 -10.47
C SER A 214 -13.26 -1.00 -11.32
N ASP A 215 -14.13 -1.82 -10.74
CA ASP A 215 -15.30 -2.36 -11.41
C ASP A 215 -16.46 -1.35 -11.36
N VAL A 216 -17.07 -1.08 -12.52
CA VAL A 216 -18.13 -0.08 -12.65
C VAL A 216 -19.38 -0.45 -11.84
N ILE A 217 -19.72 -1.74 -11.75
CA ILE A 217 -20.89 -2.22 -11.01
C ILE A 217 -20.61 -2.19 -9.52
N ASP A 218 -19.43 -2.64 -9.09
CA ASP A 218 -19.05 -2.56 -7.67
C ASP A 218 -19.00 -1.09 -7.20
N LYS A 219 -18.47 -0.19 -8.04
CA LYS A 219 -18.44 1.25 -7.76
C LYS A 219 -19.84 1.84 -7.61
N GLU A 220 -20.78 1.45 -8.46
CA GLU A 220 -22.18 1.86 -8.36
C GLU A 220 -22.85 1.28 -7.10
N ALA A 221 -22.59 0.01 -6.77
CA ALA A 221 -23.08 -0.62 -5.55
C ALA A 221 -22.56 0.12 -4.30
N PHE A 222 -21.28 0.46 -4.28
CA PHE A 222 -20.69 1.30 -3.25
C PHE A 222 -21.37 2.67 -3.17
N ALA A 223 -21.63 3.31 -4.32
CA ALA A 223 -22.31 4.61 -4.35
C ALA A 223 -23.73 4.54 -3.77
N ILE A 224 -24.53 3.54 -4.14
CA ILE A 224 -25.89 3.33 -3.63
C ILE A 224 -25.88 3.20 -2.09
N MET A 225 -25.00 2.35 -1.55
CA MET A 225 -24.91 2.16 -0.09
C MET A 225 -24.36 3.39 0.62
N SER A 226 -23.35 4.04 0.04
CA SER A 226 -22.69 5.23 0.60
C SER A 226 -23.63 6.44 0.68
N GLN A 227 -24.56 6.56 -0.27
CA GLN A 227 -25.61 7.60 -0.29
C GLN A 227 -26.50 7.58 0.94
N VAL A 228 -26.66 6.43 1.60
CA VAL A 228 -27.45 6.32 2.83
C VAL A 228 -26.53 6.35 4.05
N VAL A 229 -25.52 5.49 4.08
CA VAL A 229 -24.76 5.23 5.31
C VAL A 229 -23.94 6.45 5.78
N PHE A 230 -23.28 7.18 4.88
CA PHE A 230 -22.40 8.28 5.30
C PHE A 230 -23.15 9.55 5.71
N PRO A 231 -24.26 9.96 5.05
CA PRO A 231 -25.10 11.02 5.58
C PRO A 231 -25.66 10.71 6.97
N TRP A 232 -26.12 9.48 7.21
CA TRP A 232 -26.56 9.06 8.54
C TRP A 232 -25.43 9.06 9.57
N ARG A 233 -24.21 8.66 9.17
CA ARG A 233 -23.05 8.77 10.06
C ARG A 233 -22.78 10.21 10.48
N ALA A 234 -22.86 11.16 9.54
CA ALA A 234 -22.74 12.59 9.84
C ALA A 234 -23.84 13.07 10.80
N ALA A 235 -25.10 12.68 10.58
CA ALA A 235 -26.21 13.04 11.47
C ALA A 235 -26.06 12.45 12.89
N LEU A 236 -25.54 11.23 12.99
CA LEU A 236 -25.24 10.60 14.29
C LEU A 236 -24.09 11.29 15.01
N ASP A 237 -23.06 11.75 14.28
CA ASP A 237 -21.99 12.57 14.87
C ASP A 237 -22.54 13.89 15.41
N GLU A 238 -23.41 14.56 14.67
CA GLU A 238 -24.07 15.81 15.11
C GLU A 238 -24.90 15.60 16.40
N ALA A 239 -25.55 14.45 16.52
CA ALA A 239 -26.33 14.05 17.69
C ALA A 239 -25.49 13.43 18.84
N ASP A 240 -24.16 13.37 18.72
CA ASP A 240 -23.24 12.67 19.66
C ASP A 240 -23.67 11.21 19.95
N LYS A 241 -24.13 10.49 18.92
CA LYS A 241 -24.59 9.10 19.00
C LYS A 241 -23.63 8.12 18.31
N ASP A 242 -23.33 7.02 18.98
CA ASP A 242 -22.52 5.93 18.39
C ASP A 242 -23.27 5.20 17.26
N THR A 243 -24.56 4.94 17.44
CA THR A 243 -25.37 4.12 16.55
C THR A 243 -26.76 4.71 16.36
N ALA A 244 -27.41 4.36 15.24
CA ALA A 244 -28.80 4.70 15.00
C ALA A 244 -29.73 3.94 15.97
N ASP A 245 -30.78 4.61 16.44
CA ASP A 245 -31.78 4.02 17.32
C ASP A 245 -32.61 2.97 16.56
N GLN A 246 -33.00 1.89 17.25
CA GLN A 246 -33.90 0.89 16.67
C GLN A 246 -35.21 1.55 16.22
N GLY A 247 -35.66 1.22 15.00
CA GLY A 247 -36.85 1.82 14.40
C GLY A 247 -36.63 3.19 13.74
N SER A 248 -35.40 3.73 13.74
CA SER A 248 -35.08 4.92 12.93
C SER A 248 -35.21 4.64 11.43
N THR A 249 -35.50 5.68 10.66
CA THR A 249 -35.64 5.60 9.18
C THR A 249 -34.36 5.15 8.49
N TYR A 250 -33.21 5.27 9.14
CA TYR A 250 -31.93 4.70 8.69
C TYR A 250 -32.05 3.23 8.27
N PHE A 251 -32.71 2.39 9.06
CA PHE A 251 -32.80 0.96 8.75
C PHE A 251 -33.65 0.69 7.52
N THR A 252 -34.78 1.39 7.38
CA THR A 252 -35.64 1.32 6.20
C THR A 252 -34.92 1.80 4.94
N GLU A 253 -34.23 2.95 5.00
CA GLU A 253 -33.45 3.48 3.87
C GLU A 253 -32.29 2.54 3.50
N TYR A 254 -31.63 1.95 4.50
CA TYR A 254 -30.56 0.99 4.30
C TYR A 254 -31.06 -0.28 3.60
N GLU A 255 -32.19 -0.84 4.01
CA GLU A 255 -32.81 -2.00 3.35
C GLU A 255 -33.17 -1.70 1.90
N VAL A 256 -33.74 -0.52 1.62
CA VAL A 256 -34.01 -0.08 0.24
C VAL A 256 -32.73 0.01 -0.57
N ALA A 257 -31.64 0.53 -0.01
CA ALA A 257 -30.34 0.57 -0.67
C ALA A 257 -29.80 -0.84 -0.96
N VAL A 258 -29.92 -1.77 -0.01
CA VAL A 258 -29.55 -3.18 -0.19
C VAL A 258 -30.33 -3.81 -1.36
N GLU A 259 -31.64 -3.61 -1.42
CA GLU A 259 -32.47 -4.13 -2.51
C GLU A 259 -32.11 -3.52 -3.87
N ARG A 260 -31.73 -2.24 -3.91
CA ARG A 260 -31.21 -1.60 -5.12
C ARG A 260 -29.90 -2.23 -5.57
N VAL A 261 -28.99 -2.56 -4.64
CA VAL A 261 -27.75 -3.27 -4.95
C VAL A 261 -28.01 -4.68 -5.46
N LYS A 262 -28.93 -5.43 -4.84
CA LYS A 262 -29.34 -6.76 -5.33
C LYS A 262 -29.86 -6.70 -6.75
N LYS A 263 -30.77 -5.75 -7.04
CA LYS A 263 -31.31 -5.52 -8.39
C LYS A 263 -30.23 -5.13 -9.40
N LEU A 264 -29.25 -4.33 -8.99
CA LEU A 264 -28.11 -3.95 -9.84
C LEU A 264 -27.27 -5.18 -10.25
N TYR A 265 -26.93 -6.05 -9.31
CA TYR A 265 -26.17 -7.28 -9.62
C TYR A 265 -27.01 -8.29 -10.42
N ALA A 266 -28.30 -8.45 -10.09
CA ALA A 266 -29.21 -9.29 -10.87
C ALA A 266 -29.31 -8.81 -12.33
N GLY A 267 -29.48 -7.50 -12.55
CA GLY A 267 -29.51 -6.92 -13.88
C GLY A 267 -28.20 -7.09 -14.67
N SER A 268 -27.05 -7.18 -13.98
CA SER A 268 -25.77 -7.51 -14.61
C SER A 268 -25.67 -8.99 -14.97
N ALA A 269 -26.21 -9.89 -14.14
CA ALA A 269 -26.28 -11.32 -14.45
C ALA A 269 -27.20 -11.59 -15.68
N ASP A 270 -28.37 -10.94 -15.73
CA ASP A 270 -29.27 -11.03 -16.88
C ASP A 270 -28.62 -10.48 -18.16
N PHE A 271 -27.87 -9.39 -18.03
CA PHE A 271 -27.12 -8.80 -19.14
C PHE A 271 -25.98 -9.72 -19.62
N GLN A 272 -25.25 -10.36 -18.70
CA GLN A 272 -24.24 -11.38 -19.03
C GLN A 272 -24.89 -12.55 -19.79
N ALA A 273 -26.02 -13.08 -19.32
CA ALA A 273 -26.73 -14.17 -19.99
C ALA A 273 -27.20 -13.78 -21.41
N ARG A 274 -27.56 -12.49 -21.62
CA ARG A 274 -27.87 -11.98 -22.96
C ARG A 274 -26.62 -11.88 -23.84
N LEU A 275 -25.49 -11.41 -23.30
CA LEU A 275 -24.22 -11.39 -24.03
C LEU A 275 -23.79 -12.79 -24.46
N ASP A 276 -23.88 -13.78 -23.56
CA ASP A 276 -23.46 -15.16 -23.84
C ASP A 276 -24.27 -15.80 -25.00
N LYS A 277 -25.53 -15.41 -25.17
CA LYS A 277 -26.41 -15.91 -26.25
C LYS A 277 -26.36 -15.05 -27.51
N GLY A 278 -26.13 -13.76 -27.34
CA GLY A 278 -26.39 -12.73 -28.35
C GLY A 278 -25.13 -12.06 -28.90
N ALA A 279 -23.95 -12.44 -28.44
CA ALA A 279 -22.70 -11.84 -28.87
C ALA A 279 -21.57 -12.88 -29.01
N GLU A 280 -20.64 -12.62 -29.92
CA GLU A 280 -19.56 -13.55 -30.26
C GLU A 280 -18.25 -12.78 -30.50
N ILE A 281 -17.14 -13.31 -29.99
CA ILE A 281 -15.79 -12.86 -30.36
C ILE A 281 -15.36 -13.60 -31.62
N ARG A 282 -15.29 -12.89 -32.75
CA ARG A 282 -14.71 -13.38 -33.99
C ARG A 282 -13.20 -13.13 -34.00
N LYS A 283 -12.47 -14.17 -34.32
CA LYS A 283 -11.01 -14.17 -34.45
C LYS A 283 -10.66 -14.47 -35.91
N SER A 284 -9.69 -13.74 -36.44
CA SER A 284 -9.21 -13.97 -37.81
C SER A 284 -8.40 -15.27 -37.95
N ASN A 285 -7.77 -15.72 -36.86
CA ASN A 285 -6.94 -16.93 -36.82
C ASN A 285 -7.27 -17.78 -35.57
N GLU A 286 -6.99 -19.09 -35.64
CA GLU A 286 -7.16 -20.02 -34.49
C GLU A 286 -6.03 -19.90 -33.45
N ARG A 287 -4.87 -19.40 -33.85
CA ARG A 287 -3.71 -19.17 -32.98
C ARG A 287 -3.18 -17.76 -33.18
N LEU A 288 -2.69 -17.17 -32.10
CA LEU A 288 -1.92 -15.94 -32.19
C LEU A 288 -0.51 -16.26 -32.67
N THR A 289 0.16 -15.30 -33.29
CA THR A 289 1.58 -15.41 -33.61
C THR A 289 2.33 -14.39 -32.77
N LEU A 290 3.42 -14.81 -32.12
CA LEU A 290 4.25 -13.93 -31.28
C LEU A 290 4.61 -12.68 -32.06
N ASP A 291 4.37 -11.52 -31.44
CA ASP A 291 4.62 -10.19 -32.00
C ASP A 291 3.82 -9.79 -33.26
N ARG A 292 2.92 -10.64 -33.75
CA ARG A 292 2.09 -10.27 -34.90
C ARG A 292 0.67 -9.95 -34.46
N SER A 293 0.20 -8.81 -34.93
CA SER A 293 -1.18 -8.37 -34.74
C SER A 293 -2.17 -9.32 -35.39
N THR A 294 -3.12 -9.83 -34.60
CA THR A 294 -4.27 -10.61 -35.06
C THR A 294 -5.54 -9.80 -34.87
N SER A 295 -6.41 -9.76 -35.87
CA SER A 295 -7.69 -9.03 -35.78
C SER A 295 -8.72 -9.79 -34.94
N PHE A 296 -9.41 -9.04 -34.08
CA PHE A 296 -10.54 -9.46 -33.26
C PHE A 296 -11.74 -8.54 -33.52
N GLU A 297 -12.93 -9.13 -33.54
CA GLU A 297 -14.19 -8.41 -33.68
C GLU A 297 -15.21 -8.95 -32.68
N LEU A 298 -15.83 -8.07 -31.90
CA LEU A 298 -17.04 -8.38 -31.15
C LEU A 298 -18.24 -8.14 -32.05
N ARG A 299 -18.99 -9.21 -32.34
CA ARG A 299 -20.21 -9.16 -33.15
C ARG A 299 -21.42 -9.35 -32.24
N PHE A 300 -22.41 -8.46 -32.36
CA PHE A 300 -23.72 -8.62 -31.76
C PHE A 300 -24.66 -9.30 -32.75
N ASN A 301 -25.14 -10.49 -32.39
CA ASN A 301 -26.15 -11.23 -33.13
C ASN A 301 -27.56 -10.98 -32.57
N ASP A 302 -27.68 -10.52 -31.33
CA ASP A 302 -28.93 -10.06 -30.73
C ASP A 302 -29.24 -8.60 -31.15
N PRO A 303 -30.44 -8.32 -31.70
CA PRO A 303 -30.79 -6.99 -32.19
C PRO A 303 -30.88 -5.96 -31.07
N VAL A 304 -31.21 -6.36 -29.83
CA VAL A 304 -31.27 -5.43 -28.71
C VAL A 304 -29.86 -4.98 -28.33
N LEU A 305 -28.89 -5.88 -28.26
CA LEU A 305 -27.49 -5.52 -28.03
C LEU A 305 -26.95 -4.60 -29.13
N ALA A 306 -27.25 -4.89 -30.40
CA ALA A 306 -26.85 -4.06 -31.53
C ALA A 306 -27.45 -2.64 -31.46
N ASN A 307 -28.73 -2.53 -31.12
CA ASN A 307 -29.42 -1.24 -30.95
C ASN A 307 -28.82 -0.46 -29.77
N LEU A 308 -28.63 -1.10 -28.61
CA LEU A 308 -28.04 -0.43 -27.44
C LEU A 308 -26.63 0.12 -27.73
N TYR A 309 -25.84 -0.58 -28.54
CA TYR A 309 -24.54 -0.06 -29.00
C TYR A 309 -24.69 1.12 -29.97
N SER A 310 -25.59 1.01 -30.95
CA SER A 310 -25.86 2.07 -31.93
C SER A 310 -26.38 3.36 -31.27
N ASP A 311 -27.15 3.22 -30.18
CA ASP A 311 -27.68 4.31 -29.37
C ASP A 311 -26.63 4.91 -28.41
N GLY A 312 -25.38 4.42 -28.43
CA GLY A 312 -24.31 4.90 -27.56
C GLY A 312 -24.45 4.52 -26.09
N THR A 313 -25.37 3.60 -25.76
CA THR A 313 -25.60 3.16 -24.37
C THR A 313 -24.71 1.98 -23.95
N LEU A 314 -24.14 1.25 -24.90
CA LEU A 314 -23.09 0.26 -24.64
C LEU A 314 -21.71 0.82 -24.96
N SER A 315 -20.77 0.55 -24.08
CA SER A 315 -19.34 0.73 -24.30
C SER A 315 -18.63 -0.60 -24.21
N VAL A 316 -17.52 -0.74 -24.95
CA VAL A 316 -16.72 -1.97 -24.96
C VAL A 316 -15.28 -1.64 -24.56
N LYS A 317 -14.63 -2.59 -23.89
CA LYS A 317 -13.21 -2.50 -23.55
C LYS A 317 -12.55 -3.87 -23.64
N TRP A 318 -11.56 -3.98 -24.49
CA TRP A 318 -10.72 -5.16 -24.63
C TRP A 318 -9.63 -5.18 -23.55
N PHE A 319 -9.29 -6.38 -23.09
CA PHE A 319 -8.33 -6.60 -22.04
C PHE A 319 -7.62 -7.93 -22.24
N ALA A 320 -6.32 -7.95 -21.98
CA ALA A 320 -5.51 -9.15 -21.87
C ALA A 320 -4.53 -8.93 -20.71
N ALA A 321 -4.37 -9.91 -19.84
CA ALA A 321 -3.47 -9.78 -18.70
C ALA A 321 -2.00 -9.79 -19.17
N LEU A 322 -1.33 -8.63 -19.08
CA LEU A 322 0.13 -8.40 -19.14
C LEU A 322 0.94 -9.00 -20.31
N ASN A 323 0.28 -9.64 -21.29
CA ASN A 323 0.94 -10.44 -22.32
C ASN A 323 0.81 -9.88 -23.75
N GLY A 324 0.52 -8.59 -23.92
CA GLY A 324 0.43 -7.98 -25.25
C GLY A 324 -0.16 -6.58 -25.25
N SER A 325 -0.47 -6.08 -26.45
CA SER A 325 -1.06 -4.76 -26.68
C SER A 325 -2.21 -4.82 -27.68
N PHE A 326 -3.21 -3.95 -27.49
CA PHE A 326 -4.25 -3.68 -28.48
C PHE A 326 -3.87 -2.50 -29.37
N SER A 327 -4.33 -2.51 -30.63
CA SER A 327 -4.10 -1.42 -31.59
C SER A 327 -5.27 -1.26 -32.57
N PRO A 328 -5.63 -0.02 -32.99
CA PRO A 328 -5.07 1.24 -32.50
C PRO A 328 -5.51 1.59 -31.07
N ASP A 329 -6.63 1.05 -30.60
CA ASP A 329 -7.13 1.18 -29.23
C ASP A 329 -7.84 -0.10 -28.74
N ASP A 330 -8.25 -0.10 -27.48
CA ASP A 330 -8.95 -1.18 -26.80
C ASP A 330 -10.46 -0.91 -26.61
N THR A 331 -11.04 0.11 -27.25
CA THR A 331 -12.42 0.57 -26.97
C THR A 331 -13.43 0.36 -28.10
N ASN A 332 -12.98 -0.13 -29.25
CA ASN A 332 -13.84 -0.38 -30.42
C ASN A 332 -14.33 -1.83 -30.51
N LEU A 333 -15.41 -2.07 -31.28
CA LEU A 333 -15.87 -3.44 -31.56
C LEU A 333 -14.82 -4.27 -32.32
N ARG A 334 -13.98 -3.61 -33.12
CA ARG A 334 -12.86 -4.22 -33.83
C ARG A 334 -11.56 -3.69 -33.28
N THR A 335 -10.61 -4.59 -33.01
CA THR A 335 -9.27 -4.25 -32.56
C THR A 335 -8.27 -5.29 -33.06
N ASN A 336 -7.00 -4.97 -33.01
CA ASN A 336 -5.93 -5.93 -33.25
C ASN A 336 -5.16 -6.18 -31.95
N PHE A 337 -4.79 -7.44 -31.70
CA PHE A 337 -3.98 -7.81 -30.55
C PHE A 337 -2.69 -8.47 -30.97
N ALA A 338 -1.57 -8.00 -30.42
CA ALA A 338 -0.24 -8.60 -30.59
C ALA A 338 0.28 -9.13 -29.24
N PRO A 339 0.55 -10.44 -29.11
CA PRO A 339 1.11 -11.00 -27.88
C PRO A 339 2.62 -10.78 -27.79
N TYR A 340 3.12 -10.61 -26.58
CA TYR A 340 4.55 -10.47 -26.26
C TYR A 340 5.13 -11.68 -25.51
N SER A 341 4.30 -12.68 -25.20
CA SER A 341 4.67 -13.91 -24.51
C SER A 341 4.18 -15.12 -25.32
N PRO A 342 4.93 -16.26 -25.34
CA PRO A 342 4.47 -17.50 -25.96
C PRO A 342 3.43 -18.25 -25.12
N GLU A 343 3.12 -17.78 -23.91
CA GLU A 343 2.09 -18.36 -23.05
C GLU A 343 0.68 -18.15 -23.62
N PRO A 344 -0.26 -19.10 -23.40
CA PRO A 344 -1.65 -18.90 -23.79
C PRO A 344 -2.23 -17.60 -23.20
N VAL A 345 -2.83 -16.78 -24.04
CA VAL A 345 -3.40 -15.49 -23.64
C VAL A 345 -4.92 -15.59 -23.57
N LYS A 346 -5.48 -15.20 -22.42
CA LYS A 346 -6.92 -14.97 -22.28
C LYS A 346 -7.23 -13.53 -22.70
N ILE A 347 -7.91 -13.39 -23.83
CA ILE A 347 -8.43 -12.12 -24.33
C ILE A 347 -9.88 -11.99 -23.85
N THR A 348 -10.18 -10.90 -23.16
CA THR A 348 -11.50 -10.61 -22.61
C THR A 348 -12.00 -9.31 -23.20
N VAL A 349 -13.25 -9.28 -23.66
CA VAL A 349 -13.96 -8.03 -23.95
C VAL A 349 -14.99 -7.80 -22.86
N ILE A 350 -14.92 -6.62 -22.25
CA ILE A 350 -15.86 -6.15 -21.25
C ILE A 350 -16.87 -5.27 -21.95
N VAL A 351 -18.16 -5.55 -21.78
CA VAL A 351 -19.25 -4.73 -22.30
C VAL A 351 -19.97 -4.10 -21.13
N THR A 352 -20.10 -2.77 -21.15
CA THR A 352 -20.73 -1.99 -20.07
C THR A 352 -21.91 -1.22 -20.63
N ARG A 353 -23.09 -1.46 -20.06
CA ARG A 353 -24.31 -0.70 -20.32
C ARG A 353 -24.40 0.50 -19.37
N GLY A 354 -24.42 1.70 -19.94
CA GLY A 354 -24.63 2.95 -19.24
C GLY A 354 -26.10 3.26 -18.97
N GLY A 355 -26.39 4.51 -18.60
CA GLY A 355 -27.75 4.98 -18.32
C GLY A 355 -28.29 4.58 -16.95
N VAL A 356 -29.62 4.51 -16.84
CA VAL A 356 -30.35 4.23 -15.58
C VAL A 356 -30.16 2.77 -15.13
N TYR A 357 -30.20 1.84 -16.08
CA TYR A 357 -30.06 0.41 -15.82
C TYR A 357 -28.62 -0.06 -16.07
N ARG A 358 -27.68 0.38 -15.24
CA ARG A 358 -26.28 -0.01 -15.39
C ARG A 358 -26.11 -1.51 -15.28
N ALA A 359 -25.34 -2.09 -16.20
CA ALA A 359 -25.02 -3.50 -16.22
C ALA A 359 -23.66 -3.72 -16.86
N LYS A 360 -22.99 -4.80 -16.48
CA LYS A 360 -21.69 -5.16 -17.03
C LYS A 360 -21.65 -6.66 -17.28
N GLY A 361 -21.07 -7.04 -18.40
CA GLY A 361 -20.73 -8.42 -18.69
C GLY A 361 -19.43 -8.51 -19.47
N SER A 362 -19.00 -9.72 -19.75
CA SER A 362 -17.75 -9.97 -20.48
C SER A 362 -17.80 -11.27 -21.26
N LEU A 363 -17.13 -11.28 -22.39
CA LEU A 363 -16.84 -12.50 -23.15
C LEU A 363 -15.33 -12.71 -23.14
N SER A 364 -14.88 -13.96 -23.19
CA SER A 364 -13.46 -14.27 -23.22
C SER A 364 -13.15 -15.42 -24.14
N VAL A 365 -11.98 -15.36 -24.77
CA VAL A 365 -11.40 -16.44 -25.54
C VAL A 365 -9.96 -16.66 -25.09
N THR A 366 -9.55 -17.91 -24.95
CA THR A 366 -8.15 -18.27 -24.69
C THR A 366 -7.51 -18.72 -25.99
N MET A 367 -6.37 -18.14 -26.34
CA MET A 367 -5.65 -18.45 -27.55
C MET A 367 -4.21 -18.85 -27.27
N ASN A 368 -3.77 -19.92 -27.93
CA ASN A 368 -2.38 -20.32 -27.92
C ASN A 368 -1.55 -19.38 -28.79
N VAL A 369 -0.33 -19.09 -28.36
CA VAL A 369 0.62 -18.25 -29.10
C VAL A 369 1.65 -19.14 -29.78
N ALA A 370 1.78 -19.03 -31.10
CA ALA A 370 2.80 -19.68 -31.88
C ALA A 370 4.02 -18.76 -32.02
N VAL A 371 5.21 -19.31 -31.78
CA VAL A 371 6.47 -18.62 -32.05
C VAL A 371 6.78 -18.76 -33.55
N PRO A 372 7.01 -17.67 -34.30
CA PRO A 372 7.42 -17.75 -35.69
C PRO A 372 8.69 -18.59 -35.86
N GLY A 373 8.78 -19.40 -36.93
CA GLY A 373 10.00 -20.15 -37.22
C GLY A 373 11.22 -19.24 -37.43
N SER A 374 11.01 -18.01 -37.89
CA SER A 374 12.04 -16.96 -38.06
C SER A 374 12.34 -16.18 -36.78
N PHE A 375 11.80 -16.58 -35.62
CA PHE A 375 12.03 -15.86 -34.36
C PHE A 375 13.43 -16.08 -33.81
N LEU A 376 14.03 -17.23 -34.14
CA LEU A 376 15.39 -17.59 -33.75
C LEU A 376 16.25 -17.73 -35.00
N GLU A 377 17.26 -16.88 -35.12
CA GLU A 377 18.27 -17.00 -36.16
C GLU A 377 19.55 -17.59 -35.58
N LEU A 378 20.06 -18.65 -36.21
CA LEU A 378 21.33 -19.28 -35.86
C LEU A 378 22.37 -18.93 -36.91
N SER A 379 23.53 -18.45 -36.47
CA SER A 379 24.67 -18.11 -37.32
C SER A 379 25.92 -18.84 -36.84
N LEU A 380 26.73 -19.31 -37.79
CA LEU A 380 27.97 -20.07 -37.57
C LEU A 380 29.15 -19.31 -38.21
N MET A 381 30.24 -19.15 -37.47
CA MET A 381 31.46 -18.46 -37.91
C MET A 381 32.72 -19.29 -37.59
N PRO A 382 33.54 -19.67 -38.59
CA PRO A 382 33.30 -19.52 -40.03
C PRO A 382 32.14 -20.44 -40.48
N ALA A 383 31.41 -20.05 -41.54
CA ALA A 383 30.23 -20.79 -42.02
C ALA A 383 30.52 -22.26 -42.38
N LYS A 384 31.79 -22.59 -42.65
CA LYS A 384 32.28 -23.96 -42.91
C LYS A 384 33.59 -24.18 -42.13
N PRO A 385 33.53 -24.58 -40.85
CA PRO A 385 34.73 -24.87 -40.06
C PRO A 385 35.41 -26.15 -40.56
N LYS A 386 36.74 -26.22 -40.52
CA LYS A 386 37.46 -27.46 -40.83
C LYS A 386 37.36 -28.44 -39.64
N PRO A 387 37.60 -29.74 -39.84
CA PRO A 387 37.65 -30.69 -38.74
C PRO A 387 38.60 -30.21 -37.63
N LEU A 388 38.17 -30.30 -36.37
CA LEU A 388 38.87 -29.80 -35.18
C LEU A 388 38.99 -28.27 -35.04
N ASP A 389 38.49 -27.46 -35.97
CA ASP A 389 38.44 -26.01 -35.80
C ASP A 389 37.40 -25.63 -34.73
N ILE A 390 37.68 -24.55 -34.01
CA ILE A 390 36.72 -23.91 -33.13
C ILE A 390 35.83 -22.99 -33.99
N ALA A 391 34.53 -23.26 -34.01
CA ALA A 391 33.54 -22.40 -34.63
C ALA A 391 32.75 -21.62 -33.57
N GLY A 392 32.58 -20.32 -33.79
CA GLY A 392 31.65 -19.49 -33.03
C GLY A 392 30.22 -19.68 -33.54
N ILE A 393 29.28 -19.89 -32.63
CA ILE A 393 27.85 -19.95 -32.92
C ILE A 393 27.18 -18.80 -32.20
N ALA A 394 26.30 -18.08 -32.89
CA ALA A 394 25.44 -17.07 -32.30
C ALA A 394 23.98 -17.37 -32.62
N ALA A 395 23.16 -17.37 -31.57
CA ALA A 395 21.70 -17.40 -31.64
C ALA A 395 21.16 -16.00 -31.38
N SER A 396 20.36 -15.47 -32.30
CA SER A 396 19.74 -14.16 -32.17
C SER A 396 18.22 -14.30 -32.06
N ILE A 397 17.63 -13.63 -31.07
CA ILE A 397 16.20 -13.30 -31.04
C ILE A 397 16.08 -11.77 -31.15
N PRO A 398 14.93 -11.22 -31.58
CA PRO A 398 14.76 -9.78 -31.67
C PRO A 398 15.01 -9.09 -30.32
N GLU A 399 15.78 -8.00 -30.33
CA GLU A 399 16.32 -7.37 -29.10
C GLU A 399 15.26 -6.98 -28.06
N ARG A 400 14.04 -6.63 -28.50
CA ARG A 400 12.91 -6.31 -27.63
C ARG A 400 12.47 -7.45 -26.70
N PHE A 401 12.90 -8.69 -26.98
CA PHE A 401 12.65 -9.86 -26.13
C PHE A 401 13.82 -10.14 -25.17
N PHE A 402 14.88 -9.34 -25.19
CA PHE A 402 15.96 -9.41 -24.20
C PHE A 402 15.57 -8.74 -22.88
N GLY A 403 15.80 -9.42 -21.76
CA GLY A 403 15.69 -8.84 -20.41
C GLY A 403 14.27 -8.70 -19.85
N GLY A 404 13.21 -8.90 -20.64
CA GLY A 404 11.81 -8.85 -20.20
C GLY A 404 11.32 -10.12 -19.49
N LYS A 405 10.14 -10.07 -18.85
CA LYS A 405 9.34 -11.26 -18.52
C LYS A 405 8.29 -11.43 -19.62
N PRO A 406 8.19 -12.60 -20.29
CA PRO A 406 8.99 -13.81 -20.08
C PRO A 406 10.44 -13.65 -20.58
N ARG A 407 11.38 -14.25 -19.84
CA ARG A 407 12.81 -14.25 -20.21
C ARG A 407 13.06 -15.39 -21.19
N PHE A 408 13.40 -15.05 -22.42
CA PHE A 408 13.90 -16.05 -23.36
C PHE A 408 15.35 -16.42 -22.98
N HIS A 409 15.62 -17.71 -22.82
CA HIS A 409 16.94 -18.26 -22.50
C HIS A 409 17.40 -19.22 -23.59
N TYR A 410 18.72 -19.27 -23.80
CA TYR A 410 19.34 -20.18 -24.76
C TYR A 410 19.94 -21.37 -24.02
N ASN A 411 19.61 -22.59 -24.49
CA ASN A 411 20.29 -23.81 -24.09
C ASN A 411 20.98 -24.42 -25.31
N TRP A 412 22.31 -24.50 -25.26
CA TRP A 412 23.13 -25.11 -26.31
C TRP A 412 23.35 -26.58 -26.01
N THR A 413 23.13 -27.45 -27.01
CA THR A 413 23.42 -28.89 -26.92
C THR A 413 24.08 -29.36 -28.21
N CYS A 414 25.06 -30.25 -28.10
CA CYS A 414 25.66 -30.93 -29.25
C CYS A 414 25.86 -32.42 -28.98
N ASN A 415 25.62 -33.25 -30.00
CA ASN A 415 25.75 -34.71 -29.89
C ASN A 415 27.18 -35.21 -30.19
N ASN A 416 27.95 -34.51 -31.03
CA ASN A 416 29.29 -34.92 -31.51
C ASN A 416 30.36 -33.82 -31.38
N CYS A 417 30.14 -32.85 -30.51
CA CYS A 417 31.05 -31.72 -30.33
C CYS A 417 31.03 -31.20 -28.90
N LYS A 418 32.13 -30.56 -28.51
CA LYS A 418 32.31 -29.98 -27.19
C LYS A 418 31.88 -28.51 -27.22
N VAL A 419 30.93 -28.16 -26.35
CA VAL A 419 30.52 -26.77 -26.10
C VAL A 419 31.53 -26.19 -25.12
N ASP A 420 32.38 -25.29 -25.59
CA ASP A 420 33.55 -24.82 -24.83
C ASP A 420 33.25 -23.57 -23.97
N ASN A 421 32.09 -22.91 -24.13
CA ASN A 421 31.74 -21.72 -23.34
C ASN A 421 30.22 -21.57 -23.07
N TYR A 422 29.84 -21.27 -21.83
CA TYR A 422 28.45 -21.17 -21.35
C TYR A 422 27.97 -19.70 -21.23
N ASP A 423 28.17 -18.87 -22.26
CA ASP A 423 27.77 -17.46 -22.19
C ASP A 423 26.61 -17.09 -23.14
N ARG A 424 25.38 -17.21 -22.65
CA ARG A 424 24.17 -16.63 -23.26
C ARG A 424 24.03 -16.93 -24.78
N SER A 425 23.71 -15.91 -25.59
CA SER A 425 23.36 -16.01 -27.02
C SER A 425 24.52 -16.42 -27.94
N ARG A 426 25.74 -16.66 -27.41
CA ARG A 426 26.91 -17.06 -28.20
C ARG A 426 27.67 -18.19 -27.53
N THR A 427 28.20 -19.12 -28.31
CA THR A 427 29.08 -20.17 -27.77
C THR A 427 30.15 -20.55 -28.78
N ALA A 428 31.23 -21.16 -28.30
CA ALA A 428 32.28 -21.73 -29.14
C ALA A 428 32.14 -23.25 -29.13
N VAL A 429 32.26 -23.86 -30.29
CA VAL A 429 32.08 -25.30 -30.45
C VAL A 429 33.18 -25.88 -31.33
N THR A 430 33.79 -26.97 -30.87
CA THR A 430 34.86 -27.66 -31.60
C THR A 430 34.28 -28.64 -32.62
N ALA A 431 34.66 -28.49 -33.90
CA ALA A 431 34.26 -29.34 -35.01
C ALA A 431 34.69 -30.82 -34.83
N PRO A 432 33.82 -31.83 -35.06
CA PRO A 432 34.16 -33.24 -34.93
C PRO A 432 35.34 -33.69 -35.79
N ARG A 433 36.07 -34.69 -35.29
CA ARG A 433 37.35 -35.16 -35.82
C ARG A 433 37.23 -35.82 -37.21
N MET A 434 36.09 -36.46 -37.53
CA MET A 434 35.84 -37.12 -38.82
C MET A 434 34.33 -37.34 -39.06
N VAL A 435 33.72 -36.61 -40.01
CA VAL A 435 32.48 -37.05 -40.70
C VAL A 435 32.38 -36.35 -42.09
N PRO A 436 31.89 -37.01 -43.17
CA PRO A 436 31.61 -36.35 -44.45
C PRO A 436 30.75 -35.09 -44.30
N GLN A 437 31.02 -34.06 -45.11
CA GLN A 437 30.40 -32.72 -45.07
C GLN A 437 28.86 -32.71 -44.95
N ALA A 438 28.17 -33.77 -45.42
CA ALA A 438 26.72 -33.92 -45.34
C ALA A 438 26.17 -34.13 -43.90
N LEU A 439 26.98 -34.61 -42.96
CA LEU A 439 26.57 -34.88 -41.57
C LEU A 439 26.88 -33.73 -40.60
N PHE A 440 27.66 -32.74 -41.02
CA PHE A 440 27.88 -31.51 -40.24
C PHE A 440 26.60 -30.70 -40.08
N ALA A 441 25.72 -30.70 -41.08
CA ALA A 441 24.41 -30.06 -41.00
C ALA A 441 23.45 -30.77 -40.01
N ASN A 442 23.63 -32.09 -39.82
CA ASN A 442 22.81 -32.93 -38.93
C ASN A 442 23.36 -33.10 -37.50
N CYS A 443 24.55 -32.54 -37.19
CA CYS A 443 25.11 -32.60 -35.83
C CYS A 443 24.40 -31.67 -34.82
N TRP A 444 23.52 -30.80 -35.30
CA TRP A 444 22.90 -29.73 -34.51
C TRP A 444 21.41 -29.97 -34.38
N SER A 445 21.03 -30.91 -33.50
CA SER A 445 19.62 -31.04 -33.13
C SER A 445 19.25 -29.85 -32.23
N ARG A 446 18.39 -28.97 -32.77
CA ARG A 446 17.55 -27.94 -32.11
C ARG A 446 17.97 -27.56 -30.69
N GLY A 447 18.32 -26.29 -30.47
CA GLY A 447 18.22 -25.70 -29.14
C GLY A 447 16.84 -26.03 -28.56
N LYS A 448 16.81 -26.84 -27.50
CA LYS A 448 15.55 -27.17 -26.82
C LYS A 448 15.14 -25.94 -26.02
N TRP A 449 14.00 -25.37 -26.41
CA TRP A 449 13.31 -24.35 -25.66
C TRP A 449 12.87 -24.93 -24.31
N GLN A 450 13.28 -24.32 -23.22
CA GLN A 450 12.59 -24.42 -21.94
C GLN A 450 12.10 -23.02 -21.60
N VAL A 451 10.82 -22.78 -21.83
CA VAL A 451 10.06 -21.79 -21.07
C VAL A 451 9.84 -22.42 -19.69
N ASP A 452 9.93 -21.64 -18.60
CA ASP A 452 9.81 -22.15 -17.23
C ASP A 452 8.53 -22.96 -16.97
N HIS A 453 7.57 -22.99 -17.90
CA HIS A 453 6.58 -24.06 -18.00
C HIS A 453 6.38 -24.53 -19.45
N LEU A 454 6.78 -25.79 -19.71
CA LEU A 454 6.32 -26.74 -20.74
C LEU A 454 5.88 -26.17 -22.11
N VAL A 455 6.71 -26.33 -23.15
CA VAL A 455 6.28 -26.83 -24.47
C VAL A 455 7.45 -27.53 -25.16
N THR A 456 7.43 -28.87 -25.22
CA THR A 456 8.18 -29.64 -26.23
C THR A 456 7.46 -29.55 -27.57
N GLN A 457 8.12 -29.04 -28.62
CA GLN A 457 7.66 -29.20 -30.00
C GLN A 457 8.52 -30.22 -30.74
N SER A 458 7.85 -31.23 -31.30
CA SER A 458 8.28 -32.17 -32.34
C SER A 458 8.46 -31.50 -33.69
#